data_AF-A0A1V4YRW1-F1
#
_entry.id   AF-A0A1V4YRW1-F1
#
_cell.length_a   1.000
_cell.length_b   1.000
_cell.length_c   1.000
_cell.angle_alpha   90.00
_cell.angle_beta   90.00
_cell.angle_gamma   90.00
#
_symmetry.space_group_name_H-M   'P 1'
#
loop_
_entity.id
_entity.type
_entity.pdbx_description
1 polymer ?
#
loop_
_entity_poly.entity_id
_entity_poly.type
_entity_poly.pdbx_seq_one_letter_code
_entity_poly.pdbx_strand_id
1 'polypeptide(L)'
;MKRLLWYLIAGTRGGINRARIIKCLQKRPYNANQIADNLNLDYKTVRHHLKVLKENKVTVSSGDKYGVVYFLSSDMENNLSVFEEIWESIKDEN
;
A
#
# COMPACT_ATOMS: atom_id res chain seq x y z
N MET A 1 -7.53 -10.17 -8.19
CA MET A 1 -7.12 -8.91 -7.52
C MET A 1 -7.29 -7.64 -8.37
N LYS A 2 -7.14 -7.72 -9.71
CA LYS A 2 -7.20 -6.57 -10.64
C LYS A 2 -8.30 -5.53 -10.35
N ARG A 3 -9.57 -5.93 -10.30
CA ARG A 3 -10.72 -5.02 -10.04
C ARG A 3 -10.62 -4.30 -8.69
N LEU A 4 -10.14 -4.97 -7.65
CA LEU A 4 -9.94 -4.39 -6.33
C LEU A 4 -8.82 -3.33 -6.36
N LEU A 5 -7.69 -3.62 -7.01
CA LEU A 5 -6.57 -2.68 -7.12
C LEU A 5 -6.96 -1.44 -7.93
N TRP A 6 -7.70 -1.61 -9.04
CA TRP A 6 -8.28 -0.49 -9.78
C TRP A 6 -9.12 0.42 -8.89
N TYR A 7 -10.02 -0.15 -8.09
CA TYR A 7 -10.82 0.63 -7.14
C TYR A 7 -9.96 1.34 -6.07
N LEU A 8 -9.02 0.62 -5.46
CA LEU A 8 -8.20 1.16 -4.38
C LEU A 8 -7.20 2.23 -4.82
N ILE A 9 -6.73 2.16 -6.07
CA ILE A 9 -5.64 3.01 -6.58
C ILE A 9 -6.15 4.08 -7.53
N ALA A 10 -6.97 3.74 -8.53
CA ALA A 10 -7.51 4.72 -9.48
C ALA A 10 -8.85 5.31 -9.00
N GLY A 11 -9.68 4.49 -8.35
CA GLY A 11 -11.08 4.84 -8.06
C GLY A 11 -11.33 5.70 -6.82
N THR A 12 -10.29 6.16 -6.13
CA THR A 12 -10.44 6.78 -4.80
C THR A 12 -9.39 7.88 -4.55
N ARG A 13 -9.80 8.97 -3.87
CA ARG A 13 -8.96 10.15 -3.59
C ARG A 13 -7.60 9.84 -2.93
N GLY A 14 -7.51 8.74 -2.18
CA GLY A 14 -6.30 8.30 -1.48
C GLY A 14 -5.45 7.28 -2.23
N GLY A 15 -5.78 6.98 -3.50
CA GLY A 15 -5.24 5.83 -4.21
C GLY A 15 -3.77 5.93 -4.56
N ILE A 16 -3.31 7.12 -4.96
CA ILE A 16 -1.88 7.40 -5.20
C ILE A 16 -1.03 7.08 -3.96
N ASN A 17 -1.44 7.54 -2.78
CA ASN A 17 -0.69 7.26 -1.55
C ASN A 17 -0.73 5.77 -1.18
N ARG A 18 -1.83 5.05 -1.44
CA ARG A 18 -1.87 3.59 -1.28
C ARG A 18 -0.90 2.88 -2.22
N ALA A 19 -0.81 3.27 -3.48
CA ALA A 19 0.17 2.71 -4.41
C ALA A 19 1.61 2.99 -3.98
N ARG A 20 1.91 4.21 -3.50
CA ARG A 20 3.23 4.56 -2.94
C ARG A 20 3.58 3.69 -1.72
N ILE A 21 2.61 3.38 -0.86
CA ILE A 21 2.80 2.47 0.27
C ILE A 21 3.05 1.04 -0.21
N ILE A 22 2.30 0.53 -1.18
CA ILE A 22 2.50 -0.80 -1.77
C ILE A 22 3.92 -0.89 -2.36
N LYS A 23 4.37 0.10 -3.14
CA LYS A 23 5.74 0.21 -3.66
C LYS A 23 6.81 0.21 -2.57
N CYS A 24 6.55 0.88 -1.45
CA CYS A 24 7.45 0.88 -0.30
C CYS A 24 7.58 -0.54 0.27
N LEU A 25 6.44 -1.21 0.52
CA LEU A 25 6.37 -2.55 1.09
C LEU A 25 6.89 -3.66 0.15
N GLN A 26 6.83 -3.44 -1.17
CA GLN A 26 7.43 -4.33 -2.17
C GLN A 26 8.95 -4.41 -2.04
N LYS A 27 9.62 -3.32 -1.61
CA LYS A 27 11.08 -3.31 -1.42
C LYS A 27 11.50 -4.13 -0.20
N ARG A 28 10.78 -3.94 0.91
CA ARG A 28 10.92 -4.69 2.16
C ARG A 28 9.78 -4.33 3.12
N PRO A 29 9.58 -5.11 4.19
CA PRO A 29 8.64 -4.76 5.25
C PRO A 29 9.03 -3.49 5.99
N TYR A 30 8.05 -2.70 6.41
CA TYR A 30 8.24 -1.45 7.15
C TYR A 30 7.18 -1.27 8.24
N ASN A 31 7.53 -0.56 9.32
CA ASN A 31 6.53 -0.04 10.25
C ASN A 31 5.91 1.27 9.71
N ALA A 32 4.81 1.69 10.33
CA ALA A 32 4.06 2.88 9.88
C ALA A 32 4.86 4.20 9.97
N ASN A 33 5.76 4.35 10.95
CA ASN A 33 6.62 5.52 11.07
C ASN A 33 7.62 5.57 9.91
N GLN A 34 8.27 4.44 9.62
CA GLN A 34 9.22 4.36 8.50
C GLN A 34 8.54 4.65 7.17
N ILE A 35 7.30 4.19 6.97
CA ILE A 35 6.53 4.50 5.75
C ILE A 35 6.23 6.00 5.67
N ALA A 36 5.85 6.63 6.79
CA ALA A 36 5.61 8.07 6.87
C ALA A 36 6.87 8.86 6.48
N ASP A 37 8.02 8.50 7.04
CA ASP A 37 9.30 9.15 6.75
C ASP A 37 9.70 8.95 5.28
N ASN A 38 9.65 7.71 4.76
CA ASN A 38 10.05 7.40 3.39
C ASN A 38 9.17 8.08 2.33
N LEU A 39 7.89 8.32 2.65
CA LEU A 39 6.94 8.91 1.71
C LEU A 39 6.68 10.39 1.98
N ASN A 40 7.31 10.97 3.01
CA ASN A 40 7.06 12.33 3.50
C ASN A 40 5.55 12.58 3.71
N LEU A 41 4.90 11.70 4.46
CA LEU A 41 3.47 11.74 4.78
C LEU A 41 3.25 11.84 6.28
N ASP A 42 2.12 12.44 6.69
CA ASP A 42 1.71 12.41 8.09
C ASP A 42 1.44 10.96 8.57
N TYR A 43 1.83 10.67 9.80
CA TYR A 43 1.68 9.34 10.41
C TYR A 43 0.21 8.87 10.44
N LYS A 44 -0.75 9.75 10.74
CA LYS A 44 -2.18 9.38 10.75
C LYS A 44 -2.68 9.07 9.35
N THR A 45 -2.20 9.79 8.34
CA THR A 45 -2.48 9.49 6.93
C THR A 45 -1.98 8.10 6.55
N VAL A 46 -0.74 7.76 6.90
CA VAL A 46 -0.19 6.41 6.64
C VAL A 46 -0.98 5.33 7.36
N ARG A 47 -1.29 5.54 8.65
CA ARG A 47 -2.11 4.60 9.45
C ARG A 47 -3.49 4.37 8.84
N HIS A 48 -4.13 5.43 8.34
CA HIS A 48 -5.41 5.32 7.64
C HIS A 48 -5.28 4.45 6.38
N HIS A 49 -4.27 4.70 5.54
CA HIS A 49 -4.08 3.91 4.33
C HIS A 49 -3.71 2.45 4.62
N LEU A 50 -2.86 2.18 5.61
CA LEU A 50 -2.51 0.82 6.03
C LEU A 50 -3.73 0.06 6.55
N LYS A 51 -4.65 0.73 7.26
CA LYS A 51 -5.93 0.14 7.67
C LYS A 51 -6.75 -0.29 6.46
N VAL A 52 -6.95 0.60 5.49
CA VAL A 52 -7.71 0.29 4.26
C VAL A 52 -7.05 -0.86 3.47
N LEU A 53 -5.73 -0.85 3.32
CA LEU A 53 -5.00 -1.91 2.62
C LEU A 53 -5.13 -3.26 3.34
N LYS A 54 -5.06 -3.28 4.67
CA LYS A 54 -5.22 -4.48 5.48
C LYS A 54 -6.64 -5.04 5.41
N GLU A 55 -7.65 -4.20 5.53
CA GLU A 55 -9.07 -4.58 5.40
C GLU A 55 -9.38 -5.21 4.03
N ASN A 56 -8.68 -4.76 2.99
CA ASN A 56 -8.79 -5.30 1.64
C ASN A 56 -7.77 -6.42 1.33
N LYS A 57 -7.11 -6.97 2.36
CA LYS A 57 -6.15 -8.08 2.25
C LYS A 57 -4.97 -7.81 1.31
N VAL A 58 -4.63 -6.54 1.10
CA VAL A 58 -3.44 -6.13 0.31
C VAL A 58 -2.18 -6.21 1.17
N THR A 59 -2.31 -5.89 2.46
CA THR A 59 -1.22 -5.97 3.43
C THR A 59 -1.56 -6.86 4.61
N VAL A 60 -0.54 -7.45 5.21
CA VAL A 60 -0.61 -8.12 6.51
C VAL A 60 0.33 -7.41 7.48
N SER A 61 0.22 -7.71 8.77
CA SER A 61 1.03 -7.09 9.80
C SER A 61 1.44 -8.09 10.87
N SER A 62 2.65 -7.95 11.41
CA SER A 62 3.17 -8.76 12.53
C SER A 62 3.74 -7.86 13.61
N GLY A 63 3.77 -8.35 14.86
CA GLY A 63 4.27 -7.63 16.03
C GLY A 63 3.18 -7.00 16.90
N ASP A 64 3.59 -6.57 18.09
CA ASP A 64 2.71 -6.02 19.13
C ASP A 64 2.57 -4.50 19.05
N LYS A 65 1.79 -3.91 19.99
CA LYS A 65 1.40 -2.49 20.05
C LYS A 65 2.50 -1.47 19.71
N TYR A 66 3.77 -1.75 20.02
CA TYR A 66 4.90 -0.82 19.84
C TYR A 66 5.80 -1.15 18.63
N GLY A 67 5.59 -2.27 17.94
CA GLY A 67 6.50 -2.79 16.92
C GLY A 67 5.81 -3.39 15.70
N VAL A 68 4.62 -2.91 15.35
CA VAL A 68 3.88 -3.44 14.20
C VAL A 68 4.63 -3.15 12.90
N VAL A 69 5.02 -4.21 12.20
CA VAL A 69 5.60 -4.19 10.86
C VAL A 69 4.56 -4.66 9.86
N TYR A 70 4.51 -4.01 8.70
CA TYR A 70 3.60 -4.33 7.61
C TYR A 70 4.34 -4.98 6.44
N PHE A 71 3.64 -5.90 5.77
CA PHE A 71 4.12 -6.72 4.66
C PHE A 71 3.03 -6.71 3.58
N LEU A 72 3.40 -6.98 2.33
CA LEU A 72 2.40 -7.38 1.33
C LEU A 72 1.81 -8.74 1.73
N SER A 73 0.53 -8.97 1.44
CA SER A 73 -0.04 -10.30 1.57
C SER A 73 0.51 -11.21 0.46
N SER A 74 0.52 -12.52 0.66
CA SER A 74 0.93 -13.47 -0.40
C SER A 74 0.08 -13.33 -1.66
N ASP A 75 -1.21 -13.03 -1.50
CA ASP A 75 -2.08 -12.74 -2.65
C ASP A 75 -1.62 -11.49 -3.41
N MET A 76 -1.22 -10.44 -2.70
CA MET A 76 -0.71 -9.22 -3.31
C MET A 76 0.64 -9.42 -3.99
N GLU A 77 1.56 -10.18 -3.37
CA GLU A 77 2.85 -10.53 -3.96
C GLU A 77 2.67 -11.27 -5.30
N ASN A 78 1.74 -12.23 -5.35
CA ASN A 78 1.40 -12.96 -6.58
C ASN A 78 0.74 -12.09 -7.66
N ASN A 79 0.28 -10.88 -7.32
CA ASN A 79 -0.41 -9.96 -8.22
C ASN A 79 0.38 -8.65 -8.44
N LEU A 80 1.69 -8.63 -8.15
CA LEU A 80 2.52 -7.45 -8.35
C LEU A 80 2.52 -6.97 -9.81
N SER A 81 2.57 -7.86 -10.80
CA SER A 81 2.50 -7.47 -12.22
C SER A 81 1.23 -6.71 -12.57
N VAL A 82 0.09 -7.13 -12.02
CA VAL A 82 -1.20 -6.44 -12.19
C VAL A 82 -1.19 -5.07 -11.54
N PHE A 83 -0.56 -4.95 -10.37
CA PHE A 83 -0.38 -3.66 -9.71
C PHE A 83 0.49 -2.71 -10.53
N GLU A 84 1.61 -3.20 -11.09
CA GLU A 84 2.49 -2.41 -11.96
C GLU A 84 1.76 -1.89 -13.20
N GLU A 85 0.98 -2.74 -13.88
CA GLU A 85 0.17 -2.34 -15.03
C GLU A 85 -0.77 -1.17 -14.70
N ILE A 86 -1.47 -1.26 -13.56
CA ILE A 86 -2.40 -0.22 -13.09
C ILE A 86 -1.63 1.04 -12.70
N TRP A 87 -0.50 0.88 -12.01
CA TRP A 87 0.28 2.00 -11.50
C TRP A 87 0.88 2.84 -12.64
N GLU A 88 1.45 2.20 -13.65
CA GLU A 88 1.99 2.92 -14.83
C GLU A 88 0.86 3.60 -15.61
N SER A 89 -0.30 2.95 -15.77
CA SER A 89 -1.47 3.56 -16.45
C SER A 89 -1.90 4.87 -15.80
N ILE A 90 -1.86 4.96 -14.47
CA ILE A 90 -2.26 6.17 -13.72
C ILE A 90 -1.17 7.24 -13.74
N LYS A 91 0.10 6.82 -13.78
CA LYS A 91 1.25 7.72 -13.78
C LYS A 91 1.40 8.42 -15.13
N ASP A 92 1.04 7.76 -16.23
CA ASP A 92 1.06 8.36 -17.56
C ASP A 92 -0.09 9.39 -17.77
N GLU A 93 -1.09 9.40 -16.89
CA GLU A 93 -2.23 10.32 -16.92
C GLU A 93 -2.05 11.59 -16.04
N ASN A 94 -0.92 11.74 -15.32
CA ASN A 94 -0.63 12.89 -14.42
C ASN A 94 0.74 13.51 -14.68
#